data_AF-A0A2C6KQR8-F1
#
_entry.id   AF-A0A2C6KQR8-F1
#
_cell.length_a   1.000
_cell.length_b   1.000
_cell.length_c   1.000
_cell.angle_alpha   90.00
_cell.angle_beta   90.00
_cell.angle_gamma   90.00
#
_symmetry.space_group_name_H-M   'P 1'
#
loop_
_entity.id
_entity.type
_entity.pdbx_description
1 polymer ?
#
loop_
_entity_poly.entity_id
_entity_poly.type
_entity_poly.pdbx_seq_one_letter_code
_entity_poly.pdbx_strand_id
1 'polypeptide(L)'
;ATLQQEEPRLESETNSWYSTTESLREEIAEKEKQLLEALSHCDKDVLENEALVQSLSQTKASVEEAKQSLEQALTLQESLQQQRDRYYSVARCGAGVFALLELLGQINPAYSLSCEAFVSLFSLAISLSDPAEASSSLTDQPELLQRRVLTVSLHYILGSVLRKDRLLVLLLYVRAFCLKDVLPSEWEYLLRCLNPNGKHSPWRAAPTRVTKTTALSWIPVNRKESLARLLEFIPNAEAAWNLQDENSWRKWIELQHCTAEMPEAAQRVMTPVQKLLLIQALKPHLFEAALESLLYENLGIQKGKQRAFYCLKALSSTKAPTAHRPILFVTDPGYDPSHEIEQLSREFRKEGGEPVTVKCIALGGGLEEQATAVVMKAAAEGDWVFVRNLHYAPNWLLAAEQALKGTEKCDSFRCFLSTEAAEHLADNVLYSSVF
;
A
#
# COMPACT_ATOMS: atom_id res chain seq x y z
N ALA A 1 -3.83 -6.10 -14.26
CA ALA A 1 -3.12 -6.53 -13.04
C ALA A 1 -3.99 -7.46 -12.19
N THR A 2 -5.00 -6.97 -11.46
CA THR A 2 -5.88 -7.83 -10.60
C THR A 2 -6.51 -9.00 -11.37
N LEU A 3 -7.30 -8.70 -12.40
CA LEU A 3 -8.01 -9.71 -13.20
C LEU A 3 -7.05 -10.64 -13.95
N GLN A 4 -5.96 -10.08 -14.49
CA GLN A 4 -4.93 -10.83 -15.20
C GLN A 4 -4.22 -11.89 -14.35
N GLN A 5 -4.07 -11.66 -13.04
CA GLN A 5 -3.40 -12.59 -12.14
C GLN A 5 -4.36 -13.58 -11.46
N GLU A 6 -5.50 -13.11 -10.99
CA GLU A 6 -6.45 -13.94 -10.23
C GLU A 6 -7.36 -14.78 -11.15
N GLU A 7 -7.87 -14.18 -12.23
CA GLU A 7 -8.76 -14.85 -13.17
C GLU A 7 -8.31 -14.63 -14.63
N PRO A 8 -7.20 -15.25 -15.06
CA PRO A 8 -6.69 -15.11 -16.43
C PRO A 8 -7.71 -15.57 -17.47
N ARG A 9 -8.63 -16.47 -17.10
CA ARG A 9 -9.74 -16.90 -17.96
C ARG A 9 -10.70 -15.75 -18.25
N LEU A 10 -11.17 -15.02 -17.24
CA LEU A 10 -12.06 -13.87 -17.43
C LEU A 10 -11.42 -12.78 -18.28
N GLU A 11 -10.12 -12.53 -18.10
CA GLU A 11 -9.40 -11.57 -18.93
C GLU A 11 -9.33 -12.05 -20.40
N SER A 12 -9.03 -13.33 -20.63
CA SER A 12 -8.99 -13.90 -21.98
C SER A 12 -10.36 -13.88 -22.67
N GLU A 13 -11.42 -14.19 -21.93
CA GLU A 13 -12.81 -14.13 -22.40
C GLU A 13 -13.19 -12.70 -22.74
N THR A 14 -12.82 -11.73 -21.89
CA THR A 14 -13.03 -10.30 -22.14
C THR A 14 -12.30 -9.82 -23.39
N ASN A 15 -11.04 -10.20 -23.58
CA ASN A 15 -10.26 -9.81 -24.77
C ASN A 15 -10.82 -10.45 -26.05
N SER A 16 -11.21 -11.73 -25.96
CA SER A 16 -11.88 -12.41 -27.08
C SER A 16 -13.20 -11.72 -27.44
N TRP A 17 -13.97 -11.31 -26.43
CA TRP A 17 -15.22 -10.58 -26.59
C TRP A 17 -15.03 -9.22 -27.27
N TYR A 18 -14.00 -8.45 -26.89
CA TYR A 18 -13.70 -7.18 -27.57
C TYR A 18 -13.42 -7.42 -29.06
N SER A 19 -12.57 -8.41 -29.38
CA SER A 19 -12.23 -8.72 -30.77
C SER A 19 -13.41 -9.21 -31.60
N THR A 20 -14.28 -10.06 -31.03
CA THR A 20 -15.47 -10.56 -31.74
C THR A 20 -16.48 -9.45 -31.94
N THR A 21 -16.68 -8.58 -30.94
CA THR A 21 -17.61 -7.45 -31.04
C THR A 21 -17.15 -6.41 -32.08
N GLU A 22 -15.85 -6.12 -32.16
CA GLU A 22 -15.29 -5.25 -33.21
C GLU A 22 -15.51 -5.87 -34.60
N SER A 23 -15.19 -7.16 -34.77
CA SER A 23 -15.39 -7.85 -36.06
C SER A 23 -16.86 -7.89 -36.51
N LEU A 24 -17.80 -8.11 -35.58
CA LEU A 24 -19.24 -8.12 -35.89
C LEU A 24 -19.73 -6.72 -36.28
N ARG A 25 -19.21 -5.66 -35.66
CA ARG A 25 -19.56 -4.27 -36.04
C ARG A 25 -19.04 -3.91 -37.42
N GLU A 26 -17.81 -4.32 -37.74
CA GLU A 26 -17.22 -4.13 -39.08
C GLU A 26 -18.01 -4.89 -40.14
N GLU A 27 -18.39 -6.15 -39.87
CA GLU A 27 -19.17 -6.98 -40.79
C GLU A 27 -20.56 -6.39 -41.07
N ILE A 28 -21.24 -5.88 -40.03
CA ILE A 28 -22.54 -5.19 -40.19
C ILE A 28 -22.36 -3.93 -41.05
N ALA A 29 -21.35 -3.11 -40.77
CA ALA A 29 -21.11 -1.87 -41.52
C ALA A 29 -20.77 -2.13 -42.99
N GLU A 30 -19.94 -3.13 -43.27
CA GLU A 30 -19.57 -3.52 -44.63
C GLU A 30 -20.79 -4.07 -45.40
N LYS A 31 -21.60 -4.93 -44.77
CA LYS A 31 -22.81 -5.45 -45.39
C LYS A 31 -23.88 -4.39 -45.59
N GLU A 32 -24.05 -3.44 -44.68
CA GLU A 32 -24.95 -2.29 -44.86
C GLU A 32 -24.48 -1.37 -45.99
N LYS A 33 -23.17 -1.16 -46.13
CA LYS A 33 -22.59 -0.40 -47.24
C LYS A 33 -22.81 -1.10 -48.58
N GLN A 34 -22.59 -2.41 -48.67
CA GLN A 34 -22.88 -3.20 -49.86
C GLN A 34 -24.37 -3.14 -50.24
N LEU A 35 -25.26 -3.12 -49.25
CA LEU A 35 -26.70 -2.97 -49.45
C LEU A 35 -27.04 -1.59 -50.03
N LEU A 36 -26.43 -0.52 -49.51
CA LEU A 36 -26.59 0.85 -50.01
C LEU A 36 -26.01 1.01 -51.42
N GLU A 37 -24.84 0.43 -51.70
CA GLU A 37 -24.21 0.45 -53.02
C GLU A 37 -25.08 -0.29 -54.05
N ALA A 38 -25.58 -1.48 -53.71
CA ALA A 38 -26.47 -2.26 -54.56
C ALA A 38 -27.82 -1.56 -54.83
N LEU A 39 -28.36 -0.82 -53.86
CA LEU A 39 -29.56 0.01 -54.03
C LEU A 39 -29.29 1.25 -54.88
N SER A 40 -28.13 1.90 -54.71
CA SER A 40 -27.77 3.12 -55.44
C SER A 40 -27.43 2.91 -56.92
N HIS A 41 -26.90 1.73 -57.29
CA HIS A 41 -26.56 1.38 -58.66
C HIS A 41 -27.77 0.82 -59.45
N CYS A 42 -28.95 0.73 -58.83
CA CYS A 42 -30.17 0.24 -59.45
C CYS A 42 -31.02 1.39 -60.01
N ASP A 43 -30.79 1.76 -61.27
CA ASP A 43 -31.61 2.76 -62.00
C ASP A 43 -32.89 2.17 -62.66
N LYS A 44 -33.08 0.85 -62.62
CA LYS A 44 -34.26 0.14 -63.18
C LYS A 44 -35.07 -0.57 -62.09
N ASP A 45 -36.35 -0.81 -62.38
CA ASP A 45 -37.36 -1.33 -61.46
C ASP A 45 -36.84 -2.54 -60.65
N VAL A 46 -36.66 -2.34 -59.35
CA VAL A 46 -36.01 -3.29 -58.41
C VAL A 46 -36.72 -4.63 -58.36
N LEU A 47 -38.00 -4.66 -58.76
CA LEU A 47 -38.85 -5.85 -58.80
C LEU A 47 -38.54 -6.80 -59.97
N GLU A 48 -37.92 -6.33 -61.05
CA GLU A 48 -37.64 -7.16 -62.23
C GLU A 48 -36.37 -8.00 -62.09
N ASN A 49 -35.50 -7.67 -61.13
CA ASN A 49 -34.19 -8.29 -60.98
C ASN A 49 -34.19 -9.31 -59.83
N GLU A 50 -34.72 -10.50 -60.08
CA GLU A 50 -34.82 -11.59 -59.09
C GLU A 50 -33.49 -11.93 -58.41
N ALA A 51 -32.37 -11.84 -59.13
CA ALA A 51 -31.03 -12.08 -58.58
C ALA A 51 -30.63 -11.03 -57.52
N LEU A 52 -31.05 -9.78 -57.71
CA LEU A 52 -30.78 -8.66 -56.82
C LEU A 52 -31.67 -8.75 -55.57
N VAL A 53 -32.94 -9.15 -55.74
CA VAL A 53 -33.85 -9.45 -54.62
C VAL A 53 -33.35 -10.62 -53.76
N GLN A 54 -32.84 -11.69 -54.39
CA GLN A 54 -32.26 -12.82 -53.67
C GLN A 54 -30.99 -12.41 -52.91
N SER A 55 -30.07 -11.66 -53.54
CA SER A 55 -28.87 -11.14 -52.90
C SER A 55 -29.22 -10.22 -51.72
N LEU A 56 -30.16 -9.29 -51.90
CA LEU A 56 -30.67 -8.41 -50.83
C LEU A 56 -31.26 -9.20 -49.67
N SER A 57 -32.04 -10.26 -49.96
CA SER A 57 -32.63 -11.12 -48.92
C SER A 57 -31.57 -11.89 -48.13
N GLN A 58 -30.51 -12.36 -48.77
CA GLN A 58 -29.37 -13.04 -48.13
C GLN A 58 -28.54 -12.07 -47.29
N THR A 59 -28.21 -10.89 -47.81
CA THR A 59 -27.52 -9.85 -47.03
C THR A 59 -28.36 -9.41 -45.84
N LYS A 60 -29.68 -9.25 -46.00
CA LYS A 60 -30.58 -8.89 -44.90
C LYS A 60 -30.64 -9.98 -43.84
N ALA A 61 -30.77 -11.24 -44.23
CA ALA A 61 -30.77 -12.37 -43.29
C ALA A 61 -29.44 -12.45 -42.51
N SER A 62 -28.32 -12.24 -43.19
CA SER A 62 -27.01 -12.26 -42.55
C SER A 62 -26.76 -11.05 -41.63
N VAL A 63 -27.26 -9.86 -41.99
CA VAL A 63 -27.23 -8.68 -41.11
C VAL A 63 -28.10 -8.92 -39.87
N GLU A 64 -29.26 -9.57 -40.01
CA GLU A 64 -30.14 -9.90 -38.88
C GLU A 64 -29.48 -10.93 -37.95
N GLU A 65 -28.83 -11.96 -38.49
CA GLU A 65 -28.06 -12.94 -37.73
C GLU A 65 -26.86 -12.30 -36.99
N ALA A 66 -26.15 -11.37 -37.65
CA ALA A 66 -25.08 -10.61 -37.02
C ALA A 66 -25.61 -9.67 -35.92
N LYS A 67 -26.78 -9.06 -36.10
CA LYS A 67 -27.45 -8.24 -35.07
C LYS A 67 -27.88 -9.07 -33.86
N GLN A 68 -28.45 -10.25 -34.07
CA GLN A 68 -28.77 -11.19 -32.98
C GLN A 68 -27.51 -11.65 -32.23
N SER A 69 -26.43 -11.95 -32.96
CA SER A 69 -25.14 -12.28 -32.37
C SER A 69 -24.54 -11.12 -31.56
N LEU A 70 -24.73 -9.88 -32.03
CA LEU A 70 -24.34 -8.67 -31.32
C LEU A 70 -25.16 -8.49 -30.03
N GLU A 71 -26.47 -8.74 -30.05
CA GLU A 71 -27.31 -8.71 -28.85
C GLU A 71 -26.86 -9.74 -27.81
N GLN A 72 -26.54 -10.97 -28.25
CA GLN A 72 -25.98 -11.99 -27.36
C GLN A 72 -24.64 -11.55 -26.77
N ALA A 73 -23.75 -10.95 -27.58
CA ALA A 73 -22.50 -10.39 -27.10
C ALA A 73 -22.71 -9.27 -26.06
N LEU A 74 -23.73 -8.42 -26.22
CA LEU A 74 -24.08 -7.40 -25.22
C LEU A 74 -24.58 -8.01 -23.91
N THR A 75 -25.40 -9.07 -23.95
CA THR A 75 -25.81 -9.77 -22.72
C THR A 75 -24.63 -10.45 -22.01
N LEU A 76 -23.67 -10.98 -22.79
CA LEU A 76 -22.43 -11.53 -22.25
C LEU A 76 -21.57 -10.42 -21.62
N GLN A 77 -21.54 -9.21 -22.20
CA GLN A 77 -20.85 -8.06 -21.64
C GLN A 77 -21.36 -7.73 -20.24
N GLU A 78 -22.68 -7.71 -20.05
CA GLU A 78 -23.28 -7.42 -18.74
C GLU A 78 -22.86 -8.45 -17.69
N SER A 79 -22.86 -9.74 -18.04
CA SER A 79 -22.42 -10.79 -17.11
C SER A 79 -20.91 -10.74 -16.81
N LEU A 80 -20.06 -10.48 -17.82
CA LEU A 80 -18.63 -10.24 -17.62
C LEU A 80 -18.37 -9.00 -16.75
N GLN A 81 -19.13 -7.93 -16.97
CA GLN A 81 -18.98 -6.70 -16.20
C GLN A 81 -19.37 -6.89 -14.73
N GLN A 82 -20.44 -7.65 -14.45
CA GLN A 82 -20.80 -8.03 -13.08
C GLN A 82 -19.68 -8.82 -12.38
N GLN A 83 -18.99 -9.71 -13.10
CA GLN A 83 -17.84 -10.44 -12.56
C GLN A 83 -16.63 -9.53 -12.33
N ARG A 84 -16.37 -8.56 -13.21
CA ARG A 84 -15.30 -7.57 -13.06
C ARG A 84 -15.56 -6.59 -11.91
N ASP A 85 -16.82 -6.17 -11.74
CA ASP A 85 -17.23 -5.22 -10.70
C ASP A 85 -16.93 -5.76 -9.28
N ARG A 86 -16.88 -7.08 -9.11
CA ARG A 86 -16.45 -7.72 -7.87
C ARG A 86 -15.04 -7.32 -7.44
N TYR A 87 -14.12 -7.16 -8.39
CA TYR A 87 -12.71 -6.80 -8.12
C TYR A 87 -12.47 -5.29 -8.20
N TYR A 88 -13.49 -4.50 -8.56
CA TYR A 88 -13.38 -3.05 -8.66
C TYR A 88 -13.03 -2.40 -7.30
N SER A 89 -13.53 -2.95 -6.19
CA SER A 89 -13.19 -2.50 -4.83
C SER A 89 -11.69 -2.62 -4.53
N VAL A 90 -11.05 -3.70 -4.98
CA VAL A 90 -9.61 -3.95 -4.82
C VAL A 90 -8.81 -2.97 -5.68
N ALA A 91 -9.23 -2.74 -6.93
CA ALA A 91 -8.58 -1.76 -7.81
C ALA A 91 -8.68 -0.33 -7.24
N ARG A 92 -9.86 0.04 -6.71
CA ARG A 92 -10.07 1.33 -6.03
C ARG A 92 -9.18 1.46 -4.78
N CYS A 93 -8.99 0.38 -4.03
CA CYS A 93 -8.07 0.35 -2.91
C CYS A 93 -6.62 0.60 -3.35
N GLY A 94 -6.16 -0.12 -4.38
CA GLY A 94 -4.83 0.07 -4.98
C GLY A 94 -4.61 1.50 -5.48
N ALA A 95 -5.60 2.09 -6.17
CA ALA A 95 -5.55 3.48 -6.60
C ALA A 95 -5.42 4.46 -5.42
N GLY A 96 -6.12 4.18 -4.30
CA GLY A 96 -5.99 4.96 -3.07
C GLY A 96 -4.58 4.90 -2.48
N VAL A 97 -3.95 3.71 -2.46
CA VAL A 97 -2.57 3.55 -1.99
C VAL A 97 -1.59 4.31 -2.90
N PHE A 98 -1.78 4.23 -4.22
CA PHE A 98 -0.93 4.95 -5.16
C PHE A 98 -1.03 6.47 -4.99
N ALA A 99 -2.24 7.00 -4.81
CA ALA A 99 -2.44 8.42 -4.52
C ALA A 99 -1.76 8.85 -3.20
N LEU A 100 -1.76 8.00 -2.17
CA LEU A 100 -1.02 8.27 -0.93
C LEU A 100 0.50 8.31 -1.16
N LEU A 101 1.03 7.43 -2.00
CA LEU A 101 2.45 7.43 -2.39
C LEU A 101 2.84 8.71 -3.15
N GLU A 102 1.99 9.17 -4.07
CA GLU A 102 2.22 10.44 -4.77
C GLU A 102 2.25 11.63 -3.80
N LEU A 103 1.34 11.66 -2.82
CA LEU A 103 1.33 12.68 -1.77
C LEU A 103 2.61 12.62 -0.90
N LEU A 104 3.09 11.42 -0.57
CA LEU A 104 4.36 11.26 0.16
C LEU A 104 5.56 11.74 -0.67
N GLY A 105 5.55 11.50 -1.99
CA GLY A 105 6.56 11.99 -2.91
C GLY A 105 6.63 13.52 -3.00
N GLN A 106 5.50 14.23 -2.80
CA GLN A 106 5.48 15.70 -2.72
C GLN A 106 6.15 16.23 -1.44
N ILE A 107 6.17 15.44 -0.37
CA ILE A 107 6.74 15.83 0.93
C ILE A 107 8.24 15.58 0.93
N ASN A 108 8.65 14.41 0.45
CA ASN A 108 10.05 14.08 0.24
C ASN A 108 10.19 13.28 -1.06
N PRO A 109 10.95 13.79 -2.06
CA PRO A 109 11.19 13.07 -3.31
C PRO A 109 11.79 11.67 -3.11
N ALA A 110 12.46 11.40 -1.99
CA ALA A 110 12.99 10.08 -1.65
C ALA A 110 11.89 9.02 -1.44
N TYR A 111 10.64 9.42 -1.16
CA TYR A 111 9.50 8.51 -1.00
C TYR A 111 8.76 8.27 -2.31
N SER A 112 9.22 8.85 -3.43
CA SER A 112 8.58 8.65 -4.72
C SER A 112 8.79 7.22 -5.24
N LEU A 113 7.70 6.61 -5.68
CA LEU A 113 7.70 5.26 -6.23
C LEU A 113 7.22 5.32 -7.68
N SER A 114 7.89 4.63 -8.60
CA SER A 114 7.45 4.57 -9.98
C SER A 114 6.17 3.74 -10.11
N CYS A 115 5.33 4.05 -11.10
CA CYS A 115 4.12 3.27 -11.37
C CYS A 115 4.44 1.78 -11.62
N GLU A 116 5.54 1.49 -12.33
CA GLU A 116 5.98 0.11 -12.59
C GLU A 116 6.37 -0.64 -11.30
N ALA A 117 7.08 0.03 -10.38
CA ALA A 117 7.38 -0.53 -9.07
C ALA A 117 6.10 -0.75 -8.25
N PHE A 118 5.13 0.16 -8.35
CA PHE A 118 3.84 0.03 -7.66
C PHE A 118 3.05 -1.17 -8.18
N VAL A 119 2.98 -1.34 -9.51
CA VAL A 119 2.31 -2.49 -10.13
C VAL A 119 2.98 -3.79 -9.71
N SER A 120 4.31 -3.82 -9.60
CA SER A 120 5.05 -4.99 -9.10
C SER A 120 4.70 -5.30 -7.65
N LEU A 121 4.69 -4.29 -6.77
CA LEU A 121 4.29 -4.44 -5.36
C LEU A 121 2.84 -4.92 -5.22
N PHE A 122 1.94 -4.34 -6.02
CA PHE A 122 0.54 -4.70 -6.04
C PHE A 122 0.35 -6.15 -6.52
N SER A 123 1.11 -6.56 -7.55
CA SER A 123 1.10 -7.92 -8.06
C SER A 123 1.65 -8.93 -7.05
N LEU A 124 2.65 -8.54 -6.26
CA LEU A 124 3.16 -9.34 -5.15
C LEU A 124 2.09 -9.49 -4.05
N ALA A 125 1.42 -8.40 -3.69
CA ALA A 125 0.39 -8.44 -2.66
C ALA A 125 -0.74 -9.42 -3.02
N ILE A 126 -1.06 -9.51 -4.31
CA ILE A 126 -2.06 -10.46 -4.87
C ILE A 126 -1.52 -11.90 -4.92
N SER A 127 -0.23 -12.11 -5.16
CA SER A 127 0.33 -13.47 -5.20
C SER A 127 0.62 -14.08 -3.81
N LEU A 128 0.70 -13.26 -2.76
CA LEU A 128 1.02 -13.70 -1.40
C LEU A 128 -0.14 -14.43 -0.69
N SER A 129 -0.28 -15.73 -0.92
CA SER A 129 -1.28 -16.54 -0.19
C SER A 129 -0.87 -16.78 1.28
N ASP A 130 -1.70 -16.34 2.23
CA ASP A 130 -1.50 -16.66 3.65
C ASP A 130 -2.04 -18.07 3.94
N PRO A 131 -1.26 -19.00 4.52
CA PRO A 131 -1.72 -20.37 4.80
C PRO A 131 -2.95 -20.46 5.71
N ALA A 132 -3.30 -19.40 6.46
CA ALA A 132 -4.50 -19.34 7.28
C ALA A 132 -5.80 -19.11 6.47
N GLU A 133 -5.69 -18.68 5.21
CA GLU A 133 -6.80 -18.20 4.38
C GLU A 133 -7.33 -19.25 3.38
N ALA A 134 -6.73 -20.45 3.32
CA ALA A 134 -7.11 -21.52 2.41
C ALA A 134 -8.54 -22.08 2.64
N SER A 135 -9.25 -21.61 3.68
CA SER A 135 -10.57 -22.08 4.10
C SER A 135 -11.72 -21.10 3.84
N SER A 136 -11.45 -19.87 3.36
CA SER A 136 -12.51 -18.86 3.15
C SER A 136 -13.26 -19.02 1.82
N SER A 137 -14.56 -18.73 1.85
CA SER A 137 -15.46 -18.83 0.70
C SER A 137 -15.08 -17.86 -0.43
N LEU A 138 -15.45 -18.18 -1.69
CA LEU A 138 -15.20 -17.29 -2.84
C LEU A 138 -15.72 -15.87 -2.57
N THR A 139 -16.84 -15.72 -1.85
CA THR A 139 -17.51 -14.45 -1.53
C THR A 139 -16.62 -13.47 -0.74
N ASP A 140 -15.71 -14.00 0.09
CA ASP A 140 -14.85 -13.18 0.96
C ASP A 140 -13.51 -12.81 0.29
N GLN A 141 -13.20 -13.37 -0.88
CA GLN A 141 -11.94 -13.14 -1.60
C GLN A 141 -11.61 -11.66 -1.89
N PRO A 142 -12.53 -10.79 -2.37
CA PRO A 142 -12.15 -9.41 -2.68
C PRO A 142 -11.82 -8.59 -1.43
N GLU A 143 -12.50 -8.82 -0.30
CA GLU A 143 -12.18 -8.16 0.97
C GLU A 143 -10.82 -8.62 1.52
N LEU A 144 -10.54 -9.91 1.37
CA LEU A 144 -9.26 -10.52 1.74
C LEU A 144 -8.11 -9.94 0.92
N LEU A 145 -8.27 -9.89 -0.40
CA LEU A 145 -7.30 -9.27 -1.33
C LEU A 145 -7.09 -7.79 -0.98
N GLN A 146 -8.17 -7.07 -0.66
CA GLN A 146 -8.07 -5.68 -0.24
C GLN A 146 -7.23 -5.53 1.03
N ARG A 147 -7.46 -6.37 2.05
CA ARG A 147 -6.68 -6.38 3.29
C ARG A 147 -5.21 -6.66 2.99
N ARG A 148 -4.90 -7.67 2.18
CA ARG A 148 -3.53 -8.03 1.79
C ARG A 148 -2.80 -6.91 1.06
N VAL A 149 -3.44 -6.27 0.08
CA VAL A 149 -2.87 -5.10 -0.61
C VAL A 149 -2.54 -3.98 0.38
N LEU A 150 -3.43 -3.71 1.33
CA LEU A 150 -3.21 -2.70 2.37
C LEU A 150 -2.08 -3.09 3.33
N THR A 151 -2.01 -4.35 3.75
CA THR A 151 -0.94 -4.88 4.61
C THR A 151 0.43 -4.70 3.97
N VAL A 152 0.59 -5.23 2.75
CA VAL A 152 1.88 -5.27 2.05
C VAL A 152 2.33 -3.86 1.71
N SER A 153 1.42 -3.02 1.21
CA SER A 153 1.75 -1.62 0.94
C SER A 153 2.10 -0.84 2.20
N LEU A 154 1.37 -1.02 3.29
CA LEU A 154 1.67 -0.37 4.57
C LEU A 154 3.05 -0.78 5.09
N HIS A 155 3.36 -2.08 5.08
CA HIS A 155 4.66 -2.58 5.52
C HIS A 155 5.81 -2.10 4.66
N TYR A 156 5.60 -2.06 3.35
CA TYR A 156 6.57 -1.49 2.42
C TYR A 156 6.82 0.00 2.70
N ILE A 157 5.77 0.82 2.77
CA ILE A 157 5.91 2.28 2.96
C ILE A 157 6.47 2.60 4.34
N LEU A 158 6.01 1.94 5.39
CA LEU A 158 6.58 2.13 6.71
C LEU A 158 8.03 1.60 6.78
N GLY A 159 8.43 0.68 5.92
CA GLY A 159 9.82 0.24 5.77
C GLY A 159 10.70 1.27 5.08
N SER A 160 10.17 1.94 4.05
CA SER A 160 10.90 2.88 3.20
C SER A 160 10.90 4.34 3.67
N VAL A 161 10.08 4.69 4.67
CA VAL A 161 9.95 6.06 5.17
C VAL A 161 10.81 6.30 6.42
N LEU A 162 11.42 7.48 6.51
CA LEU A 162 12.21 7.88 7.68
C LEU A 162 11.36 7.92 8.96
N ARG A 163 11.95 7.63 10.13
CA ARG A 163 11.24 7.64 11.43
C ARG A 163 10.46 8.92 11.70
N LYS A 164 11.01 10.08 11.33
CA LYS A 164 10.35 11.39 11.52
C LYS A 164 9.01 11.53 10.78
N ASP A 165 8.86 10.84 9.64
CA ASP A 165 7.70 10.94 8.77
C ASP A 165 6.74 9.73 8.94
N ARG A 166 7.12 8.74 9.75
CA ARG A 166 6.32 7.53 10.02
C ARG A 166 4.94 7.86 10.58
N LEU A 167 4.87 8.80 11.51
CA LEU A 167 3.59 9.26 12.09
C LEU A 167 2.64 9.80 11.00
N LEU A 168 3.17 10.55 10.04
CA LEU A 168 2.39 11.10 8.95
C LEU A 168 1.81 9.98 8.07
N VAL A 169 2.63 8.99 7.70
CA VAL A 169 2.17 7.83 6.92
C VAL A 169 1.02 7.12 7.62
N LEU A 170 1.16 6.88 8.93
CA LEU A 170 0.13 6.23 9.73
C LEU A 170 -1.18 7.04 9.74
N LEU A 171 -1.09 8.36 9.93
CA LEU A 171 -2.26 9.25 9.89
C LEU A 171 -2.96 9.23 8.53
N LEU A 172 -2.18 9.27 7.44
CA LEU A 172 -2.71 9.21 6.08
C LEU A 172 -3.42 7.88 5.80
N TYR A 173 -2.80 6.76 6.20
CA TYR A 173 -3.40 5.44 6.07
C TYR A 173 -4.69 5.28 6.88
N VAL A 174 -4.68 5.71 8.15
CA VAL A 174 -5.87 5.68 9.01
C VAL A 174 -6.99 6.50 8.37
N ARG A 175 -6.68 7.71 7.91
CA ARG A 175 -7.67 8.60 7.28
C ARG A 175 -8.25 8.03 5.98
N ALA A 176 -7.42 7.37 5.17
CA ALA A 176 -7.84 6.83 3.88
C ALA A 176 -8.67 5.55 4.02
N PHE A 177 -8.30 4.65 4.94
CA PHE A 177 -8.82 3.29 4.95
C PHE A 177 -9.63 2.90 6.19
N CYS A 178 -9.43 3.56 7.34
CA CYS A 178 -10.10 3.18 8.59
C CYS A 178 -11.25 4.12 8.99
N LEU A 179 -11.27 5.35 8.50
CA LEU A 179 -12.20 6.39 8.98
C LEU A 179 -13.27 6.76 7.94
N LYS A 180 -14.00 5.77 7.41
CA LYS A 180 -15.08 6.00 6.44
C LYS A 180 -16.28 6.74 7.06
N ASP A 181 -16.60 6.47 8.32
CA ASP A 181 -17.81 6.97 9.02
C ASP A 181 -17.53 7.99 10.13
N VAL A 182 -16.39 8.68 10.06
CA VAL A 182 -15.95 9.60 11.12
C VAL A 182 -16.37 11.02 10.83
N LEU A 183 -16.81 11.75 11.87
CA LEU A 183 -17.08 13.18 11.77
C LEU A 183 -15.81 13.94 11.36
N PRO A 184 -15.84 14.70 10.25
CA PRO A 184 -14.68 15.47 9.79
C PRO A 184 -14.09 16.40 10.86
N SER A 185 -14.96 16.93 11.74
CA SER A 185 -14.57 17.79 12.86
C SER A 185 -13.66 17.08 13.88
N GLU A 186 -13.91 15.81 14.21
CA GLU A 186 -13.08 15.05 15.15
C GLU A 186 -11.67 14.83 14.60
N TRP A 187 -11.58 14.49 13.31
CA TRP A 187 -10.30 14.31 12.63
C TRP A 187 -9.51 15.61 12.52
N GLU A 188 -10.16 16.71 12.12
CA GLU A 188 -9.52 18.02 12.09
C GLU A 188 -9.03 18.46 13.47
N TYR A 189 -9.82 18.21 14.51
CA TYR A 189 -9.42 18.49 15.88
C TYR A 189 -8.19 17.69 16.30
N LEU A 190 -8.13 16.39 15.96
CA LEU A 190 -6.96 15.56 16.19
C LEU A 190 -5.71 16.13 15.51
N LEU A 191 -5.81 16.54 14.24
CA LEU A 191 -4.69 17.16 13.52
C LEU A 191 -4.24 18.48 14.16
N ARG A 192 -5.18 19.30 14.67
CA ARG A 192 -4.86 20.53 15.41
C ARG A 192 -4.17 20.23 16.75
N CYS A 193 -4.57 19.16 17.44
CA CYS A 193 -3.92 18.70 18.67
C CYS A 193 -2.46 18.26 18.42
N LEU A 194 -2.17 17.67 17.25
CA LEU A 194 -0.83 17.26 16.85
C LEU A 194 0.06 18.43 16.39
N ASN A 195 -0.52 19.62 16.15
CA ASN A 195 0.22 20.84 15.82
C ASN A 195 0.00 21.94 16.88
N PRO A 196 0.75 21.93 17.99
CA PRO A 196 0.66 22.92 19.07
C PRO A 196 0.84 24.36 18.62
N ASN A 197 1.65 24.58 17.58
CA ASN A 197 2.01 25.91 17.10
C ASN A 197 1.06 26.43 16.00
N GLY A 198 0.14 25.59 15.52
CA GLY A 198 -0.79 25.93 14.44
C GLY A 198 -1.71 27.12 14.80
N LYS A 199 -2.17 27.87 13.80
CA LYS A 199 -3.06 29.03 13.98
C LYS A 199 -4.36 28.67 14.70
N HIS A 200 -4.92 27.50 14.39
CA HIS A 200 -6.16 26.96 14.98
C HIS A 200 -5.89 25.92 16.09
N SER A 201 -4.71 25.98 16.71
CA SER A 201 -4.33 25.01 17.71
C SER A 201 -5.15 25.19 19.00
N PRO A 202 -5.75 24.13 19.56
CA PRO A 202 -6.47 24.21 20.83
C PRO A 202 -5.55 24.57 22.00
N TRP A 203 -4.23 24.45 21.82
CA TRP A 203 -3.22 24.77 22.81
C TRP A 203 -2.96 26.28 22.97
N ARG A 204 -3.46 27.13 22.06
CA ARG A 204 -3.27 28.60 22.14
C ARG A 204 -4.13 29.30 23.17
N ALA A 205 -5.25 28.69 23.57
CA ALA A 205 -6.16 29.24 24.56
C ALA A 205 -6.20 28.32 25.80
N ALA A 206 -6.35 28.94 26.96
CA ALA A 206 -6.69 28.20 28.18
C ALA A 206 -8.14 27.68 28.05
N PRO A 207 -8.43 26.45 28.52
CA PRO A 207 -9.79 25.94 28.52
C PRO A 207 -10.70 26.88 29.34
N THR A 208 -11.79 27.31 28.73
CA THR A 208 -12.76 28.26 29.30
C THR A 208 -13.65 27.65 30.37
N ARG A 209 -13.98 26.36 30.24
CA ARG A 209 -14.61 25.57 31.27
C ARG A 209 -13.52 24.98 32.14
N VAL A 210 -13.49 25.42 33.41
CA VAL A 210 -12.98 24.58 34.50
C VAL A 210 -13.92 23.38 34.59
N THR A 211 -13.72 22.40 33.73
CA THR A 211 -14.44 21.12 33.82
C THR A 211 -14.13 20.53 35.20
N LYS A 212 -15.04 19.72 35.74
CA LYS A 212 -14.82 19.00 37.01
C LYS A 212 -13.60 18.06 36.98
N THR A 213 -12.87 18.01 35.86
CA THR A 213 -11.56 17.36 35.68
C THR A 213 -10.50 17.78 36.70
N THR A 214 -10.56 19.00 37.24
CA THR A 214 -9.67 19.40 38.35
C THR A 214 -9.86 18.53 39.58
N ALA A 215 -11.06 17.97 39.80
CA ALA A 215 -11.40 17.08 40.92
C ALA A 215 -11.02 15.61 40.70
N LEU A 216 -10.70 15.19 39.47
CA LEU A 216 -10.29 13.81 39.18
C LEU A 216 -8.84 13.61 39.68
N SER A 217 -8.68 12.77 40.70
CA SER A 217 -7.42 12.60 41.42
C SER A 217 -6.41 11.74 40.64
N TRP A 218 -6.90 10.85 39.77
CA TRP A 218 -6.10 9.89 39.00
C TRP A 218 -5.41 10.48 37.78
N ILE A 219 -5.77 11.70 37.36
CA ILE A 219 -5.19 12.34 36.17
C ILE A 219 -3.90 13.08 36.56
N PRO A 220 -2.77 12.82 35.88
CA PRO A 220 -1.54 13.59 36.08
C PRO A 220 -1.76 15.09 35.90
N VAL A 221 -1.16 15.91 36.77
CA VAL A 221 -1.38 17.37 36.81
C VAL A 221 -1.08 18.02 35.45
N ASN A 222 -0.02 17.58 34.77
CA ASN A 222 0.38 18.02 33.44
C ASN A 222 -0.59 17.62 32.31
N ARG A 223 -1.53 16.72 32.57
CA ARG A 223 -2.53 16.24 31.59
C ARG A 223 -3.93 16.80 31.81
N LYS A 224 -4.21 17.39 32.97
CA LYS A 224 -5.54 17.93 33.31
C LYS A 224 -6.04 18.94 32.29
N GLU A 225 -5.19 19.87 31.85
CA GLU A 225 -5.60 20.84 30.82
C GLU A 225 -5.85 20.21 29.45
N SER A 226 -5.11 19.15 29.11
CA SER A 226 -5.26 18.44 27.83
C SER A 226 -6.62 17.75 27.76
N LEU A 227 -7.01 17.08 28.86
CA LEU A 227 -8.33 16.47 28.97
C LEU A 227 -9.45 17.52 29.03
N ALA A 228 -9.25 18.62 29.77
CA ALA A 228 -10.25 19.68 29.86
C ALA A 228 -10.62 20.24 28.47
N ARG A 229 -9.63 20.50 27.61
CA ARG A 229 -9.84 20.93 26.22
C ARG A 229 -10.59 19.87 25.40
N LEU A 230 -10.26 18.58 25.58
CA LEU A 230 -10.97 17.49 24.90
C LEU A 230 -12.45 17.43 25.30
N LEU A 231 -12.77 17.62 26.57
CA LEU A 231 -14.15 17.62 27.07
C LEU A 231 -14.94 18.87 26.68
N GLU A 232 -14.27 20.00 26.40
CA GLU A 232 -14.92 21.15 25.78
C GLU A 232 -15.31 20.87 24.33
N PHE A 233 -14.44 20.16 23.59
CA PHE A 233 -14.71 19.78 22.20
C PHE A 233 -15.82 18.72 22.09
N ILE A 234 -15.85 17.74 22.99
CA ILE A 234 -16.86 16.67 23.01
C ILE A 234 -17.78 16.85 24.23
N PRO A 235 -18.85 17.67 24.11
CA PRO A 235 -19.79 17.84 25.20
C PRO A 235 -20.42 16.48 25.54
N ASN A 236 -20.50 16.16 26.83
CA ASN A 236 -21.00 14.91 27.42
C ASN A 236 -20.02 13.72 27.47
N ALA A 237 -18.79 13.85 26.95
CA ALA A 237 -17.78 12.79 27.04
C ALA A 237 -17.48 12.35 28.48
N GLU A 238 -17.50 13.28 29.46
CA GLU A 238 -17.24 12.97 30.87
C GLU A 238 -18.22 11.93 31.43
N ALA A 239 -19.50 12.08 31.12
CA ALA A 239 -20.55 11.15 31.54
C ALA A 239 -20.56 9.88 30.67
N ALA A 240 -20.44 10.03 29.35
CA ALA A 240 -20.49 8.92 28.40
C ALA A 240 -19.33 7.93 28.59
N TRP A 241 -18.14 8.42 28.95
CA TRP A 241 -16.95 7.60 29.17
C TRP A 241 -16.79 7.15 30.62
N ASN A 242 -17.73 7.51 31.50
CA ASN A 242 -17.68 7.17 32.93
C ASN A 242 -16.33 7.53 33.59
N LEU A 243 -15.86 8.77 33.40
CA LEU A 243 -14.56 9.23 33.93
C LEU A 243 -14.50 9.27 35.48
N GLN A 244 -15.64 9.07 36.14
CA GLN A 244 -15.76 8.97 37.60
C GLN A 244 -15.25 7.64 38.17
N ASP A 245 -15.11 6.59 37.35
CA ASP A 245 -14.52 5.32 37.76
C ASP A 245 -13.00 5.41 37.89
N GLU A 246 -12.54 6.03 38.99
CA GLU A 246 -11.12 6.30 39.21
C GLU A 246 -10.25 5.04 39.19
N ASN A 247 -10.77 3.89 39.64
CA ASN A 247 -9.98 2.67 39.77
C ASN A 247 -9.61 2.08 38.41
N SER A 248 -10.58 2.00 37.49
CA SER A 248 -10.33 1.47 36.15
C SER A 248 -9.48 2.41 35.31
N TRP A 249 -9.74 3.72 35.40
CA TRP A 249 -8.97 4.72 34.67
C TRP A 249 -7.55 4.90 35.19
N ARG A 250 -7.31 4.78 36.51
CA ARG A 250 -5.96 4.81 37.10
C ARG A 250 -5.13 3.62 36.63
N LYS A 251 -5.69 2.40 36.71
CA LYS A 251 -5.05 1.20 36.17
C LYS A 251 -4.68 1.38 34.70
N TRP A 252 -5.64 1.88 33.91
CA TRP A 252 -5.39 2.14 32.50
C TRP A 252 -4.26 3.16 32.31
N ILE A 253 -4.20 4.28 33.05
CA ILE A 253 -3.11 5.27 32.94
C ILE A 253 -1.73 4.66 33.25
N GLU A 254 -1.64 3.82 34.27
CA GLU A 254 -0.38 3.24 34.74
C GLU A 254 0.21 2.20 33.77
N LEU A 255 -0.60 1.60 32.89
CA LEU A 255 -0.14 0.66 31.88
C LEU A 255 0.76 1.33 30.83
N GLN A 256 1.83 0.63 30.43
CA GLN A 256 2.73 1.08 29.36
C GLN A 256 2.28 0.66 27.95
N HIS A 257 1.10 0.05 27.82
CA HIS A 257 0.57 -0.41 26.54
C HIS A 257 -0.61 0.45 26.07
N CYS A 258 -0.76 0.59 24.74
CA CYS A 258 -1.63 1.59 24.11
C CYS A 258 -3.14 1.33 24.27
N THR A 259 -3.55 0.06 24.23
CA THR A 259 -4.96 -0.31 23.97
C THR A 259 -5.48 -1.47 24.80
N ALA A 260 -4.61 -2.23 25.48
CA ALA A 260 -5.05 -3.27 26.40
C ALA A 260 -5.73 -2.61 27.61
N GLU A 261 -6.91 -3.12 27.98
CA GLU A 261 -7.59 -2.81 29.25
C GLU A 261 -8.16 -1.38 29.40
N MET A 262 -8.52 -0.70 28.30
CA MET A 262 -9.37 0.50 28.43
C MET A 262 -10.72 0.10 29.05
N PRO A 263 -11.32 0.93 29.94
CA PRO A 263 -12.60 0.57 30.57
C PRO A 263 -13.67 0.23 29.53
N GLU A 264 -14.29 -0.96 29.65
CA GLU A 264 -15.22 -1.49 28.64
C GLU A 264 -16.39 -0.54 28.37
N ALA A 265 -16.90 0.10 29.42
CA ALA A 265 -18.00 1.06 29.32
C ALA A 265 -17.67 2.21 28.34
N ALA A 266 -16.42 2.69 28.37
CA ALA A 266 -15.94 3.72 27.46
C ALA A 266 -15.63 3.16 26.07
N GLN A 267 -15.02 1.96 26.00
CA GLN A 267 -14.63 1.34 24.74
C GLN A 267 -15.81 1.05 23.79
N ARG A 268 -16.97 0.72 24.36
CA ARG A 268 -18.22 0.44 23.62
C ARG A 268 -18.86 1.69 23.01
N VAL A 269 -18.65 2.85 23.62
CA VAL A 269 -19.31 4.10 23.20
C VAL A 269 -18.39 4.98 22.35
N MET A 270 -17.07 4.91 22.55
CA MET A 270 -16.11 5.75 21.85
C MET A 270 -15.92 5.38 20.38
N THR A 271 -15.91 6.40 19.52
CA THR A 271 -15.44 6.27 18.13
C THR A 271 -13.92 5.99 18.09
N PRO A 272 -13.38 5.41 17.00
CA PRO A 272 -11.94 5.19 16.87
C PRO A 272 -11.11 6.48 17.01
N VAL A 273 -11.62 7.61 16.51
CA VAL A 273 -10.94 8.92 16.64
C VAL A 273 -11.03 9.47 18.05
N GLN A 274 -12.15 9.28 18.77
CA GLN A 274 -12.26 9.64 20.18
C GLN A 274 -11.24 8.87 21.05
N LYS A 275 -11.02 7.58 20.76
CA LYS A 275 -9.97 6.78 21.41
C LYS A 275 -8.59 7.39 21.18
N LEU A 276 -8.27 7.72 19.92
CA LEU A 276 -7.00 8.37 19.57
C LEU A 276 -6.84 9.74 20.24
N LEU A 277 -7.90 10.56 20.30
CA LEU A 277 -7.90 11.85 20.98
C LEU A 277 -7.66 11.71 22.48
N LEU A 278 -8.27 10.72 23.12
CA LEU A 278 -8.05 10.45 24.55
C LEU A 278 -6.61 10.00 24.82
N ILE A 279 -6.07 9.11 23.98
CA ILE A 279 -4.68 8.68 24.05
C ILE A 279 -3.75 9.87 23.82
N GLN A 280 -4.01 10.74 22.85
CA GLN A 280 -3.20 11.94 22.62
C GLN A 280 -3.25 12.90 23.82
N ALA A 281 -4.40 13.03 24.49
CA ALA A 281 -4.56 13.89 25.65
C ALA A 281 -3.85 13.36 26.90
N LEU A 282 -3.91 12.04 27.16
CA LEU A 282 -3.43 11.43 28.41
C LEU A 282 -2.06 10.74 28.26
N LYS A 283 -1.80 10.10 27.13
CA LYS A 283 -0.61 9.27 26.83
C LYS A 283 -0.06 9.50 25.40
N PRO A 284 0.39 10.71 25.04
CA PRO A 284 0.85 11.00 23.68
C PRO A 284 2.07 10.18 23.24
N HIS A 285 2.90 9.71 24.19
CA HIS A 285 4.04 8.81 23.88
C HIS A 285 3.59 7.45 23.32
N LEU A 286 2.33 7.05 23.56
CA LEU A 286 1.73 5.84 23.02
C LEU A 286 0.88 6.09 21.77
N PHE A 287 0.79 7.33 21.31
CA PHE A 287 -0.12 7.72 20.22
C PHE A 287 0.23 7.02 18.90
N GLU A 288 1.51 6.98 18.53
CA GLU A 288 1.95 6.31 17.31
C GLU A 288 1.61 4.81 17.34
N ALA A 289 1.91 4.14 18.45
CA ALA A 289 1.59 2.72 18.62
C ALA A 289 0.08 2.44 18.74
N ALA A 290 -0.73 3.43 19.18
CA ALA A 290 -2.18 3.35 19.15
C ALA A 290 -2.74 3.46 17.72
N LEU A 291 -2.19 4.37 16.90
CA LEU A 291 -2.52 4.47 15.47
C LEU A 291 -2.19 3.16 14.75
N GLU A 292 -1.00 2.60 15.01
CA GLU A 292 -0.62 1.30 14.46
C GLU A 292 -1.61 0.21 14.91
N SER A 293 -1.99 0.17 16.19
CA SER A 293 -3.02 -0.77 16.68
C SER A 293 -4.31 -0.69 15.90
N LEU A 294 -4.81 0.53 15.73
CA LEU A 294 -6.06 0.78 15.05
C LEU A 294 -6.00 0.35 13.58
N LEU A 295 -4.86 0.57 12.90
CA LEU A 295 -4.65 0.06 11.55
C LEU A 295 -4.68 -1.46 11.51
N TYR A 296 -3.88 -2.12 12.34
CA TYR A 296 -3.79 -3.59 12.34
C TYR A 296 -5.11 -4.26 12.72
N GLU A 297 -5.85 -3.70 13.68
CA GLU A 297 -7.18 -4.18 14.08
C GLU A 297 -8.19 -4.02 12.94
N ASN A 298 -8.23 -2.87 12.26
CA ASN A 298 -9.14 -2.65 11.13
C ASN A 298 -8.79 -3.51 9.91
N LEU A 299 -7.50 -3.79 9.69
CA LEU A 299 -7.04 -4.63 8.59
C LEU A 299 -7.13 -6.13 8.93
N GLY A 300 -7.40 -6.50 10.18
CA GLY A 300 -7.52 -7.90 10.62
C GLY A 300 -6.18 -8.65 10.67
N ILE A 301 -5.06 -7.96 10.84
CA ILE A 301 -3.71 -8.55 10.78
C ILE A 301 -3.17 -8.70 12.21
N GLN A 302 -2.51 -9.83 12.49
CA GLN A 302 -1.79 -9.99 13.75
C GLN A 302 -0.53 -9.10 13.78
N LYS A 303 -0.36 -8.32 14.86
CA LYS A 303 0.86 -7.54 15.09
C LYS A 303 2.05 -8.48 15.30
N GLY A 304 2.89 -8.71 14.28
CA GLY A 304 4.19 -9.35 14.51
C GLY A 304 4.93 -9.95 13.32
N LYS A 305 6.26 -9.74 13.35
CA LYS A 305 7.38 -10.41 12.64
C LYS A 305 7.47 -10.43 11.12
N GLN A 306 6.42 -10.13 10.36
CA GLN A 306 6.51 -10.21 8.89
C GLN A 306 6.79 -8.88 8.18
N ARG A 307 6.88 -7.73 8.89
CA ARG A 307 7.09 -6.42 8.24
C ARG A 307 8.41 -6.34 7.46
N ALA A 308 9.52 -6.72 8.08
CA ALA A 308 10.83 -6.73 7.41
C ALA A 308 10.84 -7.70 6.23
N PHE A 309 10.23 -8.87 6.42
CA PHE A 309 10.10 -9.90 5.40
C PHE A 309 9.25 -9.44 4.18
N TYR A 310 8.08 -8.85 4.39
CA TYR A 310 7.24 -8.33 3.29
C TYR A 310 7.88 -7.14 2.58
N CYS A 311 8.52 -6.24 3.33
CA CYS A 311 9.28 -5.14 2.74
C CYS A 311 10.40 -5.68 1.84
N LEU A 312 11.18 -6.64 2.35
CA LEU A 312 12.26 -7.28 1.63
C LEU A 312 11.78 -8.06 0.40
N LYS A 313 10.68 -8.80 0.53
CA LYS A 313 10.08 -9.53 -0.58
C LYS A 313 9.59 -8.59 -1.68
N ALA A 314 8.93 -7.49 -1.32
CA ALA A 314 8.52 -6.43 -2.25
C ALA A 314 9.71 -5.77 -2.94
N LEU A 315 10.76 -5.40 -2.20
CA LEU A 315 11.98 -4.81 -2.76
C LEU A 315 12.75 -5.79 -3.67
N SER A 316 12.70 -7.08 -3.37
CA SER A 316 13.36 -8.12 -4.18
C SER A 316 12.60 -8.49 -5.46
N SER A 317 11.27 -8.37 -5.45
CA SER A 317 10.37 -8.76 -6.54
C SER A 317 10.11 -7.63 -7.54
N THR A 318 10.31 -6.37 -7.15
CA THR A 318 10.34 -5.27 -8.11
C THR A 318 11.47 -5.51 -9.11
N LYS A 319 11.15 -5.63 -10.40
CA LYS A 319 12.12 -5.64 -11.51
C LYS A 319 12.96 -4.36 -11.61
N ALA A 320 12.72 -3.39 -10.72
CA ALA A 320 13.54 -2.21 -10.58
C ALA A 320 15.00 -2.62 -10.29
N PRO A 321 15.98 -1.89 -10.85
CA PRO A 321 17.36 -2.34 -10.91
C PRO A 321 18.01 -2.23 -9.53
N THR A 322 17.81 -3.25 -8.71
CA THR A 322 18.52 -3.50 -7.44
C THR A 322 20.02 -3.70 -7.69
N ALA A 323 20.42 -3.94 -8.94
CA ALA A 323 21.82 -3.87 -9.36
C ALA A 323 22.38 -2.44 -9.38
N HIS A 324 21.56 -1.41 -9.62
CA HIS A 324 21.99 -0.01 -9.72
C HIS A 324 21.63 0.86 -8.51
N ARG A 325 20.71 0.42 -7.64
CA ARG A 325 20.43 1.06 -6.35
C ARG A 325 20.40 0.02 -5.22
N PRO A 326 21.31 0.11 -4.22
CA PRO A 326 21.28 -0.78 -3.08
C PRO A 326 20.06 -0.50 -2.18
N ILE A 327 19.65 -1.53 -1.42
CA ILE A 327 18.61 -1.44 -0.39
C ILE A 327 19.28 -1.04 0.93
N LEU A 328 18.89 0.08 1.53
CA LEU A 328 19.49 0.62 2.74
C LEU A 328 18.59 0.42 3.96
N PHE A 329 19.04 -0.42 4.89
CA PHE A 329 18.45 -0.57 6.20
C PHE A 329 18.95 0.53 7.15
N VAL A 330 18.02 1.38 7.61
CA VAL A 330 18.27 2.27 8.74
C VAL A 330 17.87 1.56 10.02
N THR A 331 18.85 1.07 10.77
CA THR A 331 18.63 0.20 11.93
C THR A 331 18.72 0.98 13.24
N ASP A 332 18.01 0.49 14.26
CA ASP A 332 18.32 0.85 15.65
C ASP A 332 19.66 0.22 16.06
N PRO A 333 20.39 0.85 17.00
CA PRO A 333 21.63 0.26 17.54
C PRO A 333 21.37 -1.17 18.03
N GLY A 334 22.13 -2.12 17.49
CA GLY A 334 22.03 -3.55 17.84
C GLY A 334 20.99 -4.38 17.08
N TYR A 335 20.21 -3.81 16.15
CA TYR A 335 19.37 -4.60 15.24
C TYR A 335 20.15 -5.02 13.98
N ASP A 336 20.17 -6.33 13.68
CA ASP A 336 20.86 -6.92 12.52
C ASP A 336 19.86 -7.66 11.61
N PRO A 337 19.57 -7.17 10.39
CA PRO A 337 18.62 -7.79 9.45
C PRO A 337 19.21 -8.99 8.68
N SER A 338 20.42 -9.48 9.02
CA SER A 338 21.07 -10.59 8.31
C SER A 338 20.17 -11.83 8.19
N HIS A 339 19.45 -12.18 9.27
CA HIS A 339 18.60 -13.37 9.27
C HIS A 339 17.42 -13.24 8.30
N GLU A 340 16.79 -12.06 8.23
CA GLU A 340 15.70 -11.77 7.29
C GLU A 340 16.19 -11.82 5.84
N ILE A 341 17.40 -11.33 5.55
CA ILE A 341 18.01 -11.40 4.22
C ILE A 341 18.31 -12.86 3.83
N GLU A 342 18.82 -13.67 4.77
CA GLU A 342 19.05 -15.11 4.56
C GLU A 342 17.74 -15.91 4.40
N GLN A 343 16.67 -15.50 5.07
CA GLN A 343 15.36 -16.08 4.83
C GLN A 343 14.86 -15.74 3.41
N LEU A 344 15.03 -14.48 3.00
CA LEU A 344 14.63 -14.01 1.68
C LEU A 344 15.35 -14.78 0.56
N SER A 345 16.66 -15.02 0.68
CA SER A 345 17.42 -15.77 -0.33
C SER A 345 16.95 -17.22 -0.46
N ARG A 346 16.57 -17.85 0.66
CA ARG A 346 15.99 -19.21 0.67
C ARG A 346 14.63 -19.26 -0.01
N GLU A 347 13.82 -18.21 0.13
CA GLU A 347 12.52 -18.14 -0.53
C GLU A 347 12.63 -17.84 -2.02
N PHE A 348 13.52 -16.94 -2.41
CA PHE A 348 13.83 -16.68 -3.81
C PHE A 348 14.18 -17.96 -4.57
N ARG A 349 14.96 -18.85 -3.93
CA ARG A 349 15.26 -20.19 -4.47
C ARG A 349 14.02 -21.09 -4.60
N LYS A 350 13.08 -21.03 -3.66
CA LYS A 350 11.84 -21.84 -3.71
C LYS A 350 10.89 -21.39 -4.81
N GLU A 351 10.91 -20.10 -5.14
CA GLU A 351 10.08 -19.50 -6.19
C GLU A 351 10.65 -19.72 -7.61
N GLY A 352 11.69 -20.55 -7.75
CA GLY A 352 12.29 -20.91 -9.03
C GLY A 352 13.48 -20.04 -9.44
N GLY A 353 13.97 -19.17 -8.55
CA GLY A 353 15.21 -18.44 -8.74
C GLY A 353 16.44 -19.33 -8.62
N GLU A 354 17.51 -18.99 -9.35
CA GLU A 354 18.82 -19.63 -9.20
C GLU A 354 19.31 -19.49 -7.74
N PRO A 355 20.04 -20.49 -7.20
CA PRO A 355 20.54 -20.43 -5.83
C PRO A 355 21.55 -19.30 -5.69
N VAL A 356 21.24 -18.33 -4.83
CA VAL A 356 22.09 -17.19 -4.55
C VAL A 356 22.79 -17.36 -3.20
N THR A 357 24.09 -17.06 -3.12
CA THR A 357 24.79 -16.95 -1.83
C THR A 357 24.68 -15.53 -1.27
N VAL A 358 24.49 -15.42 0.04
CA VAL A 358 24.49 -14.12 0.75
C VAL A 358 25.85 -13.94 1.42
N LYS A 359 26.59 -12.90 1.01
CA LYS A 359 27.91 -12.54 1.57
C LYS A 359 27.74 -11.35 2.51
N CYS A 360 28.01 -11.53 3.80
CA CYS A 360 27.91 -10.46 4.80
C CYS A 360 29.28 -9.86 5.12
N ILE A 361 29.42 -8.53 5.02
CA ILE A 361 30.65 -7.76 5.28
C ILE A 361 30.31 -6.66 6.27
N ALA A 362 31.24 -6.27 7.15
CA ALA A 362 31.07 -5.10 8.01
C ALA A 362 32.13 -4.06 7.67
N LEU A 363 31.70 -2.81 7.50
CA LEU A 363 32.60 -1.69 7.29
C LEU A 363 33.21 -1.24 8.62
N GLY A 364 34.47 -0.81 8.56
CA GLY A 364 35.30 -0.44 9.72
C GLY A 364 36.65 -1.15 9.73
N GLY A 365 37.67 -0.51 10.29
CA GLY A 365 38.98 -1.12 10.50
C GLY A 365 39.85 -1.30 9.25
N GLY A 366 39.62 -0.55 8.16
CA GLY A 366 40.46 -0.60 6.95
C GLY A 366 40.04 -1.64 5.91
N LEU A 367 38.83 -2.21 6.03
CA LEU A 367 38.31 -3.27 5.14
C LEU A 367 37.53 -2.72 3.93
N GLU A 368 37.56 -1.41 3.68
CA GLU A 368 36.79 -0.73 2.63
C GLU A 368 37.10 -1.27 1.23
N GLU A 369 38.39 -1.44 0.89
CA GLU A 369 38.81 -1.97 -0.42
C GLU A 369 38.36 -3.42 -0.62
N GLN A 370 38.44 -4.24 0.43
CA GLN A 370 37.99 -5.63 0.39
C GLN A 370 36.46 -5.70 0.21
N ALA A 371 35.72 -4.84 0.90
CA ALA A 371 34.28 -4.73 0.73
C ALA A 371 33.91 -4.39 -0.72
N THR A 372 34.59 -3.42 -1.33
CA THR A 372 34.38 -3.06 -2.74
C THR A 372 34.68 -4.24 -3.68
N ALA A 373 35.77 -4.96 -3.45
CA ALA A 373 36.13 -6.14 -4.27
C ALA A 373 35.08 -7.25 -4.19
N VAL A 374 34.55 -7.54 -2.99
CA VAL A 374 33.50 -8.55 -2.82
C VAL A 374 32.19 -8.11 -3.48
N VAL A 375 31.83 -6.83 -3.37
CA VAL A 375 30.63 -6.27 -4.03
C VAL A 375 30.74 -6.39 -5.55
N MET A 376 31.88 -6.04 -6.15
CA MET A 376 32.09 -6.20 -7.59
C MET A 376 32.03 -7.67 -8.02
N LYS A 377 32.65 -8.57 -7.25
CA LYS A 377 32.64 -10.01 -7.54
C LYS A 377 31.21 -10.56 -7.51
N ALA A 378 30.44 -10.22 -6.48
CA ALA A 378 29.05 -10.63 -6.37
C ALA A 378 28.18 -10.02 -7.48
N ALA A 379 28.47 -8.78 -7.91
CA ALA A 379 27.76 -8.15 -9.02
C ALA A 379 27.94 -8.92 -10.34
N ALA A 380 29.13 -9.44 -10.60
CA ALA A 380 29.41 -10.29 -11.77
C ALA A 380 28.82 -11.69 -11.64
N GLU A 381 28.85 -12.29 -10.43
CA GLU A 381 28.39 -13.66 -10.15
C GLU A 381 26.87 -13.76 -9.95
N GLY A 382 26.18 -12.63 -9.70
CA GLY A 382 24.75 -12.62 -9.38
C GLY A 382 24.41 -12.97 -7.93
N ASP A 383 25.40 -12.91 -7.04
CA ASP A 383 25.26 -13.17 -5.61
C ASP A 383 24.61 -12.01 -4.85
N TRP A 384 24.20 -12.22 -3.61
CA TRP A 384 23.71 -11.14 -2.75
C TRP A 384 24.79 -10.71 -1.78
N VAL A 385 24.90 -9.40 -1.54
CA VAL A 385 25.85 -8.85 -0.56
C VAL A 385 25.12 -8.01 0.46
N PHE A 386 25.42 -8.24 1.74
CA PHE A 386 24.99 -7.39 2.84
C PHE A 386 26.18 -6.68 3.47
N VAL A 387 26.24 -5.36 3.33
CA VAL A 387 27.30 -4.51 3.87
C VAL A 387 26.79 -3.78 5.09
N ARG A 388 27.33 -4.12 6.25
CA ARG A 388 26.95 -3.55 7.54
C ARG A 388 27.74 -2.28 7.83
N ASN A 389 27.20 -1.48 8.75
CA ASN A 389 27.97 -0.45 9.44
C ASN A 389 28.43 0.70 8.53
N LEU A 390 27.61 1.10 7.56
CA LEU A 390 27.93 2.16 6.58
C LEU A 390 28.29 3.50 7.24
N HIS A 391 27.70 3.80 8.40
CA HIS A 391 28.01 4.99 9.19
C HIS A 391 29.49 5.10 9.63
N TYR A 392 30.25 4.00 9.67
CA TYR A 392 31.69 4.04 9.94
C TYR A 392 32.53 4.42 8.71
N ALA A 393 31.97 4.34 7.50
CA ALA A 393 32.66 4.63 6.25
C ALA A 393 31.75 5.38 5.25
N PRO A 394 31.35 6.64 5.54
CA PRO A 394 30.37 7.37 4.74
C PRO A 394 30.82 7.63 3.29
N ASN A 395 32.14 7.73 3.06
CA ASN A 395 32.71 7.95 1.72
C ASN A 395 32.82 6.65 0.90
N TRP A 396 32.68 5.48 1.54
CA TRP A 396 32.82 4.20 0.85
C TRP A 396 31.74 3.98 -0.20
N LEU A 397 30.51 4.44 0.06
CA LEU A 397 29.40 4.26 -0.89
C LEU A 397 29.70 4.90 -2.25
N LEU A 398 30.25 6.12 -2.26
CA LEU A 398 30.62 6.81 -3.49
C LEU A 398 31.72 6.04 -4.26
N ALA A 399 32.70 5.50 -3.54
CA ALA A 399 33.76 4.69 -4.13
C ALA A 399 33.21 3.36 -4.70
N ALA A 400 32.31 2.70 -3.97
CA ALA A 400 31.65 1.48 -4.41
C ALA A 400 30.76 1.73 -5.65
N GLU A 401 30.01 2.82 -5.68
CA GLU A 401 29.22 3.22 -6.85
C GLU A 401 30.10 3.48 -8.08
N GLN A 402 31.22 4.19 -7.91
CA GLN A 402 32.18 4.42 -8.99
C GLN A 402 32.78 3.11 -9.52
N ALA A 403 33.14 2.20 -8.62
CA ALA A 403 33.66 0.89 -9.00
C ALA A 403 32.63 0.06 -9.79
N LEU A 404 31.36 0.12 -9.37
CA LEU A 404 30.25 -0.60 -10.00
C LEU A 404 29.76 0.00 -11.33
N LYS A 405 30.17 1.22 -11.71
CA LYS A 405 29.79 1.83 -13.00
C LYS A 405 30.38 1.10 -14.21
N GLY A 406 31.52 0.42 -14.04
CA GLY A 406 32.22 -0.30 -15.10
C GLY A 406 31.97 -1.81 -15.13
N THR A 407 31.12 -2.34 -14.23
CA THR A 407 30.87 -3.77 -14.10
C THR A 407 29.54 -4.14 -14.75
N GLU A 408 29.53 -5.13 -15.64
CA GLU A 408 28.28 -5.78 -16.06
C GLU A 408 27.70 -6.53 -14.87
N LYS A 409 26.47 -6.17 -14.49
CA LYS A 409 25.81 -6.72 -13.31
C LYS A 409 24.84 -7.79 -13.74
N CYS A 410 24.89 -8.94 -13.10
CA CYS A 410 23.91 -9.98 -13.31
C CYS A 410 22.55 -9.54 -12.75
N ASP A 411 21.45 -9.89 -13.43
CA ASP A 411 20.09 -9.50 -13.04
C ASP A 411 19.66 -10.04 -11.67
N SER A 412 20.30 -11.12 -11.18
CA SER A 412 20.04 -11.69 -9.85
C SER A 412 20.79 -11.01 -8.71
N PHE A 413 21.78 -10.14 -9.02
CA PHE A 413 22.57 -9.44 -8.02
C PHE A 413 21.71 -8.52 -7.16
N ARG A 414 21.91 -8.56 -5.84
CA ARG A 414 21.26 -7.66 -4.88
C ARG A 414 22.30 -7.14 -3.89
N CYS A 415 22.27 -5.83 -3.62
CA CYS A 415 23.12 -5.21 -2.61
C CYS A 415 22.25 -4.62 -1.50
N PHE A 416 22.54 -5.05 -0.27
CA PHE A 416 21.91 -4.58 0.96
C PHE A 416 22.96 -3.82 1.78
N LEU A 417 22.59 -2.68 2.36
CA LEU A 417 23.43 -1.85 3.20
C LEU A 417 22.75 -1.68 4.55
N SER A 418 23.48 -1.62 5.67
CA SER A 418 22.94 -1.15 6.94
C SER A 418 23.68 0.05 7.49
N THR A 419 22.91 0.97 8.06
CA THR A 419 23.42 2.14 8.78
C THR A 419 22.60 2.37 10.04
N GLU A 420 23.25 2.82 11.11
CA GLU A 420 22.53 3.37 12.25
C GLU A 420 21.99 4.76 11.88
N ALA A 421 20.91 5.17 12.53
CA ALA A 421 20.34 6.51 12.40
C ALA A 421 21.29 7.54 13.04
N ALA A 422 22.38 7.89 12.36
CA ALA A 422 23.26 8.98 12.74
C ALA A 422 22.70 10.32 12.23
N GLU A 423 22.88 11.40 13.00
CA GLU A 423 22.48 12.78 12.62
C GLU A 423 23.18 13.31 11.35
N HIS A 424 24.16 12.56 10.82
CA HIS A 424 25.00 12.95 9.68
C HIS A 424 25.06 11.89 8.58
N LEU A 425 23.94 11.22 8.29
CA LEU A 425 23.88 10.48 7.03
C LEU A 425 24.02 11.50 5.89
N ALA A 426 25.09 11.40 5.10
CA ALA A 426 25.30 12.33 3.99
C ALA A 426 24.13 12.19 3.00
N ASP A 427 23.59 13.32 2.54
CA ASP A 427 22.46 13.36 1.58
C ASP A 427 22.70 12.43 0.38
N ASN A 428 23.96 12.31 -0.05
CA ASN A 428 24.39 11.42 -1.13
C ASN A 428 23.99 9.95 -0.90
N VAL A 429 24.04 9.46 0.35
CA VAL A 429 23.64 8.08 0.73
C VAL A 429 22.13 7.90 0.64
N LEU A 430 21.37 8.94 1.01
CA LEU A 430 19.90 8.94 0.94
C LEU A 430 19.39 8.96 -0.51
N TYR A 431 20.08 9.68 -1.40
CA TYR A 431 19.67 9.82 -2.81
C TYR A 431 20.05 8.63 -3.70
N SER A 432 21.08 7.87 -3.33
CA SER A 432 21.57 6.74 -4.14
C SER A 432 20.99 5.38 -3.75
N SER A 433 20.35 5.28 -2.59
CA SER A 433 19.78 4.03 -2.06
C SER A 433 18.25 4.03 -2.07
N VAL A 434 17.64 2.85 -2.12
CA VAL A 434 16.22 2.65 -1.83
C VAL A 434 16.09 2.25 -0.35
N PHE A 435 15.16 2.86 0.38
CA PHE A 435 14.88 2.54 1.79
C PHE A 435 13.98 1.32 1.93
#